data_AF-A0A523ZS16-F1
#
_entry.id   AF-A0A523ZS16-F1
#
_cell.length_a   1.000
_cell.length_b   1.000
_cell.length_c   1.000
_cell.angle_alpha   90.00
_cell.angle_beta   90.00
_cell.angle_gamma   90.00
#
_symmetry.space_group_name_H-M   'P 1'
#
loop_
_entity.id
_entity.type
_entity.pdbx_description
1 polymer ?
#
loop_
_entity_poly.entity_id
_entity_poly.type
_entity_poly.pdbx_seq_one_letter_code
_entity_poly.pdbx_strand_id
1 'polypeptide(L)' 'MMKKVSLELGSGGRLMRDFIAQHIVKTFKNPFLDELSDSAHLPHQ' A
#
# COMPACT_ATOMS: atom_id res chain seq x y z
N MET A 1 23.42 -3.34 -7.87
CA MET A 1 23.02 -1.91 -7.86
C MET A 1 22.03 -1.73 -6.71
N MET A 2 22.37 -1.01 -5.64
CA MET A 2 21.39 -0.73 -4.57
C MET A 2 20.30 0.17 -5.14
N LYS A 3 19.07 -0.36 -5.28
CA LYS A 3 17.89 0.49 -5.45
C LYS A 3 17.75 1.30 -4.17
N LYS A 4 18.14 2.58 -4.22
CA LYS A 4 17.95 3.49 -3.09
C LYS A 4 16.45 3.67 -2.89
N VAL A 5 15.97 3.44 -1.67
CA VAL A 5 14.59 3.73 -1.29
C VAL A 5 14.50 5.21 -1.00
N SER A 6 13.60 5.92 -1.68
CA SER A 6 13.35 7.34 -1.42
C SER A 6 12.71 7.52 -0.04
N LEU A 7 13.15 8.53 0.72
CA LEU A 7 12.51 8.88 1.99
C LEU A 7 11.06 9.36 1.79
N GLU A 8 10.76 9.96 0.65
CA GLU A 8 9.40 10.38 0.28
C GLU A 8 8.42 9.21 0.16
N LEU A 9 8.92 7.98 -0.05
CA LEU A 9 8.08 6.79 -0.01
C LEU A 9 7.61 6.45 1.41
N GLY A 10 8.29 6.92 2.45
CA GLY A 10 7.94 6.68 3.85
C GLY A 10 7.25 7.86 4.54
N SER A 11 7.01 8.97 3.83
CA SER A 11 6.55 10.22 4.45
C SER A 11 5.06 10.27 4.81
N GLY A 12 4.26 9.26 4.40
CA GLY A 12 2.80 9.31 4.56
C GLY A 12 2.07 10.10 3.47
N GLY A 13 2.81 10.83 2.63
CA GLY A 13 2.27 11.73 1.61
C GLY A 13 1.72 11.01 0.36
N ARG A 14 1.40 11.80 -0.66
CA ARG A 14 0.84 11.31 -1.94
C ARG A 14 1.72 10.24 -2.58
N LEU A 15 3.05 10.43 -2.58
CA LEU A 15 3.99 9.51 -3.23
C LEU A 15 3.97 8.11 -2.59
N MET A 16 3.89 8.03 -1.26
CA MET A 16 3.69 6.77 -0.55
C MET A 16 2.36 6.12 -0.95
N ARG A 17 1.26 6.88 -0.91
CA ARG A 17 -0.09 6.38 -1.21
C ARG A 17 -0.19 5.84 -2.65
N ASP A 18 0.35 6.57 -3.61
CA ASP A 18 0.39 6.16 -5.02
C ASP A 18 1.22 4.88 -5.20
N PHE A 19 2.35 4.78 -4.50
CA PHE A 19 3.19 3.57 -4.54
C PHE A 19 2.43 2.35 -4.01
N ILE A 20 1.78 2.47 -2.84
CA ILE A 20 0.98 1.39 -2.24
C ILE A 20 -0.14 0.97 -3.19
N ALA A 21 -0.92 1.91 -3.71
CA ALA A 21 -2.03 1.61 -4.61
C ALA A 21 -1.57 0.94 -5.90
N GLN A 22 -0.47 1.40 -6.51
CA GLN A 22 0.01 0.88 -7.80
C GLN A 22 0.80 -0.42 -7.69
N HIS A 23 1.53 -0.65 -6.60
CA HIS A 23 2.45 -1.78 -6.50
C HIS A 23 2.03 -2.81 -5.46
N ILE A 24 1.50 -2.39 -4.31
CA ILE A 24 1.12 -3.32 -3.24
C ILE A 24 -0.26 -3.90 -3.52
N VAL A 25 -1.30 -3.05 -3.57
CA VAL A 25 -2.70 -3.49 -3.78
C VAL A 25 -2.85 -4.31 -5.07
N LYS A 26 -2.33 -3.80 -6.20
CA LYS A 26 -2.38 -4.49 -7.49
C LYS A 26 -1.68 -5.85 -7.51
N THR A 27 -0.60 -6.01 -6.75
CA THR A 27 0.15 -7.27 -6.73
C THR A 27 -0.58 -8.34 -5.94
N PHE A 28 -1.13 -7.98 -4.77
CA PHE A 28 -1.79 -8.95 -3.90
C PHE A 28 -3.20 -9.34 -4.38
N LYS A 29 -3.85 -8.53 -5.22
CA LYS A 29 -5.21 -8.79 -5.77
C LYS A 29 -6.19 -9.23 -4.67
N ASN A 30 -6.08 -8.61 -3.50
CA ASN A 30 -6.84 -8.97 -2.32
C ASN A 30 -7.96 -7.93 -2.13
N PRO A 31 -9.25 -8.33 -2.15
CA PRO A 31 -10.37 -7.39 -2.02
C PRO A 31 -10.38 -6.64 -0.69
N PHE A 32 -9.77 -7.18 0.38
CA PHE A 32 -9.65 -6.49 1.66
C PHE A 32 -8.69 -5.30 1.64
N LEU A 33 -7.79 -5.24 0.65
CA LEU A 33 -6.79 -4.18 0.53
C LEU A 33 -7.24 -3.04 -0.39
N ASP A 34 -8.36 -3.18 -1.11
CA ASP A 34 -8.81 -2.17 -2.08
C ASP A 34 -9.22 -0.85 -1.41
N GLU A 35 -9.82 -0.90 -0.21
CA GLU A 35 -10.22 0.30 0.52
C GLU A 35 -9.04 1.08 1.11
N LEU A 36 -7.90 0.43 1.36
CA LEU A 36 -6.73 1.04 2.02
C LEU A 36 -7.06 1.86 3.28
N SER A 37 -8.09 1.44 4.02
CA SER A 37 -8.45 1.98 5.33
C SER A 37 -7.38 1.61 6.38
N ASP A 38 -7.42 2.26 7.54
CA ASP A 38 -6.48 1.98 8.65
C ASP A 38 -6.57 0.53 9.17
N SER A 39 -7.67 -0.17 8.85
CA SER A 39 -7.87 -1.59 9.11
C SER A 39 -8.79 -2.21 8.07
N ALA A 40 -8.86 -3.54 8.02
CA ALA A 40 -9.78 -4.29 7.17
C ALA A 40 -10.70 -5.17 8.02
N HIS A 41 -11.98 -5.25 7.65
CA HIS A 41 -12.92 -6.18 8.28
C HIS A 41 -12.80 -7.56 7.64
N LEU A 42 -12.48 -8.57 8.47
CA LEU A 42 -12.40 -9.96 8.04
C LEU A 42 -13.67 -10.69 8.52
N PRO A 43 -14.51 -11.22 7.62
CA PRO A 43 -15.86 -11.69 7.95
C PRO A 43 -15.94 -12.94 8.85
N HIS A 44 -14.80 -13.54 9.19
CA HIS A 44 -14.71 -14.79 9.94
C HIS A 44 -13.65 -14.77 11.05
N GLN A 45 -13.28 -13.59 11.56
CA GLN A 45 -12.44 -13.47 12.75
C GLN A 45 -13.27 -13.35 14.04
#